data_AF-A0A935GQ28-F1
#
_entry.id   AF-A0A935GQ28-F1
#
_cell.length_a   1.000
_cell.length_b   1.000
_cell.length_c   1.000
_cell.angle_alpha   90.00
_cell.angle_beta   90.00
_cell.angle_gamma   90.00
#
_symmetry.space_group_name_H-M   'P 1'
#
loop_
_entity.id
_entity.type
_entity.pdbx_description
1 polymer ?
#
loop_
_entity_poly.entity_id
_entity_poly.type
_entity_poly.pdbx_seq_one_letter_code
_entity_poly.pdbx_strand_id
1 'polypeptide(L)'
;MNCRKFFESIAGDAQYCKKLQQSPEDIQVAWEKESASEHSLLPAQDVEILARQVMDPTHYDNVTGNIAPTLFDDASSKGASCHRMGYITREKIREIAEARVSLVNQNPPSTGPRKAIGFTTLYVSEVRSVFSKTLPVRRAAGVYDTAKADDISHADICQLVSGKENGKSVRAQLFMLAMARLEVF
;
A
#
# COMPACT_ATOMS: atom_id res chain seq x y z
N MET A 1 -9.64 -3.96 -21.40
CA MET A 1 -9.78 -4.64 -20.09
C MET A 1 -10.01 -3.56 -19.04
N ASN A 2 -10.97 -3.74 -18.13
CA ASN A 2 -11.24 -2.76 -17.07
C ASN A 2 -10.43 -3.11 -15.80
N CYS A 3 -10.43 -2.23 -14.80
CA CYS A 3 -9.60 -2.38 -13.59
C CYS A 3 -9.92 -3.69 -12.86
N ARG A 4 -11.21 -3.95 -12.61
CA ARG A 4 -11.66 -5.17 -11.95
C ARG A 4 -11.16 -6.45 -12.63
N LYS A 5 -11.37 -6.58 -13.95
CA LYS A 5 -10.90 -7.77 -14.70
C LYS A 5 -9.38 -7.94 -14.64
N PHE A 6 -8.63 -6.85 -14.60
CA PHE A 6 -7.18 -6.93 -14.43
C PHE A 6 -6.84 -7.53 -13.06
N PHE A 7 -7.39 -6.99 -11.97
CA PHE A 7 -7.11 -7.46 -10.61
C PHE A 7 -7.66 -8.87 -10.33
N GLU A 8 -8.80 -9.25 -10.92
CA GLU A 8 -9.31 -10.64 -10.90
C GLU A 8 -8.34 -11.60 -11.60
N SER A 9 -7.80 -11.21 -12.77
CA SER A 9 -6.89 -12.08 -13.54
C SER A 9 -5.54 -12.33 -12.88
N ILE A 10 -5.18 -11.53 -11.88
CA ILE A 10 -3.93 -11.59 -11.12
C ILE A 10 -4.16 -11.87 -9.64
N ALA A 11 -5.36 -12.31 -9.25
CA ALA A 11 -5.68 -12.65 -7.87
C ALA A 11 -4.70 -13.72 -7.34
N GLY A 12 -4.09 -13.46 -6.18
CA GLY A 12 -3.07 -14.33 -5.58
C GLY A 12 -1.66 -14.21 -6.15
N ASP A 13 -1.43 -13.40 -7.19
CA ASP A 13 -0.10 -13.16 -7.73
C ASP A 13 0.69 -12.16 -6.88
N ALA A 14 1.76 -12.60 -6.21
CA ALA A 14 2.63 -11.74 -5.41
C ALA A 14 3.45 -10.71 -6.22
N GLN A 15 3.29 -10.65 -7.54
CA GLN A 15 3.97 -9.72 -8.45
C GLN A 15 2.98 -8.90 -9.30
N TYR A 16 1.72 -8.75 -8.89
CA TYR A 16 0.73 -8.02 -9.68
C TYR A 16 1.11 -6.57 -10.00
N CYS A 17 1.85 -5.87 -9.13
CA CYS A 17 2.36 -4.52 -9.44
C CYS A 17 3.36 -4.55 -10.60
N LYS A 18 4.12 -5.64 -10.78
CA LYS A 18 5.01 -5.80 -11.93
C LYS A 18 4.23 -5.91 -13.23
N LYS A 19 3.09 -6.62 -13.21
CA LYS A 19 2.17 -6.67 -14.35
C LYS A 19 1.51 -5.32 -14.60
N LEU A 20 1.10 -4.62 -13.53
CA LEU A 20 0.54 -3.27 -13.65
C LEU A 20 1.53 -2.31 -14.31
N GLN A 21 2.81 -2.34 -13.91
CA GLN A 21 3.90 -1.53 -14.48
C GLN A 21 4.14 -1.74 -15.99
N GLN A 22 3.64 -2.84 -16.57
CA GLN A 22 3.71 -3.10 -18.01
C GLN A 22 2.58 -2.42 -18.80
N SER A 23 1.53 -1.96 -18.11
CA SER A 23 0.43 -1.23 -18.74
C SER A 23 0.82 0.23 -19.06
N PRO A 24 0.26 0.83 -20.12
CA PRO A 24 0.40 2.25 -20.40
C PRO A 24 -0.04 3.14 -19.22
N GLU A 25 0.56 4.33 -19.08
CA GLU A 25 0.28 5.24 -17.96
C GLU A 25 -1.19 5.65 -17.88
N ASP A 26 -1.76 6.03 -19.01
CA ASP A 26 -3.15 6.46 -19.15
C ASP A 26 -4.11 5.37 -18.68
N ILE A 27 -3.81 4.10 -18.98
CA ILE A 27 -4.57 2.94 -18.49
C ILE A 27 -4.44 2.76 -16.98
N GLN A 28 -3.21 2.82 -16.45
CA GLN A 28 -2.97 2.69 -15.00
C GLN A 28 -3.72 3.77 -14.21
N VAL A 29 -3.66 5.02 -14.67
CA VAL A 29 -4.32 6.17 -14.04
C VAL A 29 -5.85 6.12 -14.22
N ALA A 30 -6.33 5.70 -15.39
CA ALA A 30 -7.77 5.52 -15.61
C ALA A 30 -8.36 4.47 -14.68
N TRP A 31 -7.66 3.37 -14.44
CA TRP A 31 -8.10 2.31 -13.54
C TRP A 31 -8.21 2.73 -12.07
N GLU A 32 -7.49 3.77 -11.61
CA GLU A 32 -7.72 4.31 -10.25
C GLU A 32 -9.12 4.93 -10.09
N LYS A 33 -9.82 5.24 -11.19
CA LYS A 33 -11.19 5.78 -11.20
C LYS A 33 -12.25 4.68 -11.26
N GLU A 34 -11.85 3.43 -11.24
CA GLU A 34 -12.71 2.25 -11.21
C GLU A 34 -12.44 1.47 -9.92
N SER A 35 -13.43 0.70 -9.44
CA SER A 35 -13.16 -0.24 -8.36
C SER A 35 -12.40 -1.45 -8.89
N ALA A 36 -11.31 -1.84 -8.22
CA ALA A 36 -10.55 -3.04 -8.53
C ALA A 36 -11.20 -4.31 -7.95
N SER A 37 -12.26 -4.15 -7.15
CA SER A 37 -12.94 -5.23 -6.43
C SER A 37 -14.45 -5.24 -6.74
N GLU A 38 -15.08 -6.39 -6.53
CA GLU A 38 -16.54 -6.52 -6.46
C GLU A 38 -17.10 -6.17 -5.07
N HIS A 39 -16.24 -6.16 -4.04
CA HIS A 39 -16.62 -5.92 -2.65
C HIS A 39 -16.62 -4.44 -2.26
N SER A 40 -16.17 -3.56 -3.15
CA SER A 40 -16.25 -2.12 -2.94
C SER A 40 -17.33 -1.48 -3.80
N LEU A 41 -17.92 -0.43 -3.23
CA LEU A 41 -18.94 0.38 -3.86
C LEU A 41 -18.34 1.49 -4.72
N LEU A 42 -17.15 2.01 -4.38
CA LEU A 42 -16.57 3.20 -5.02
C LEU A 42 -15.03 3.21 -4.94
N PRO A 43 -14.33 3.69 -5.99
CA PRO A 43 -12.88 3.86 -5.98
C PRO A 43 -12.41 4.87 -4.91
N ALA A 44 -11.13 4.81 -4.56
CA ALA A 44 -10.52 5.73 -3.59
C ALA A 44 -10.49 7.18 -4.11
N GLN A 45 -11.06 8.10 -3.34
CA GLN A 45 -11.12 9.54 -3.63
C GLN A 45 -9.90 10.27 -3.07
N ASP A 46 -9.53 11.39 -3.69
CA ASP A 46 -8.35 12.19 -3.32
C ASP A 46 -8.34 12.69 -1.87
N VAL A 47 -9.52 12.92 -1.31
CA VAL A 47 -9.73 13.39 0.08
C VAL A 47 -9.62 12.28 1.11
N GLU A 48 -9.62 11.01 0.68
CA GLU A 48 -9.54 9.89 1.61
C GLU A 48 -8.16 9.76 2.24
N ILE A 49 -8.16 9.29 3.49
CA ILE A 49 -6.96 8.97 4.25
C ILE A 49 -6.78 7.45 4.24
N LEU A 50 -5.58 7.03 3.87
CA LEU A 50 -5.13 5.64 3.93
C LEU A 50 -4.36 5.42 5.23
N ALA A 51 -4.62 4.31 5.91
CA ALA A 51 -3.83 3.82 7.04
C ALA A 51 -3.04 2.57 6.65
N ARG A 52 -1.72 2.63 6.83
CA ARG A 52 -0.80 1.52 6.59
C ARG A 52 -0.23 1.02 7.92
N GLN A 53 -0.43 -0.26 8.19
CA GLN A 53 0.05 -0.90 9.42
C GLN A 53 1.57 -0.96 9.49
N VAL A 54 2.11 -0.71 10.68
CA VAL A 54 3.54 -0.73 10.99
C VAL A 54 3.82 -1.92 11.90
N MET A 55 4.71 -2.80 11.45
CA MET A 55 5.09 -4.02 12.18
C MET A 55 6.60 -4.08 12.36
N ASP A 56 7.04 -4.33 13.58
CA ASP A 56 8.46 -4.54 13.92
C ASP A 56 8.85 -5.99 13.61
N PRO A 57 10.07 -6.27 13.09
CA PRO A 57 11.13 -5.33 12.68
C PRO A 57 11.09 -4.94 11.20
N THR A 58 10.03 -5.31 10.47
CA THR A 58 9.99 -5.09 9.02
C THR A 58 9.76 -3.63 8.65
N HIS A 59 8.96 -2.90 9.41
CA HIS A 59 8.54 -1.53 9.11
C HIS A 59 8.91 -0.53 10.19
N TYR A 60 9.59 -0.96 11.26
CA TYR A 60 9.88 -0.12 12.42
C TYR A 60 11.36 -0.22 12.76
N ASP A 61 11.97 0.94 13.00
CA ASP A 61 13.34 1.06 13.44
C ASP A 61 13.35 1.37 14.94
N ASN A 62 13.71 0.36 15.73
CA ASN A 62 13.79 0.47 17.20
C ASN A 62 14.87 1.45 17.68
N VAL A 63 15.85 1.81 16.83
CA VAL A 63 16.89 2.78 17.20
C VAL A 63 16.36 4.20 17.10
N THR A 64 15.65 4.52 16.01
CA THR A 64 15.09 5.86 15.77
C THR A 64 13.70 6.05 16.36
N GLY A 65 13.02 4.96 16.72
CA GLY A 65 11.64 4.99 17.22
C GLY A 65 10.62 5.39 16.15
N ASN A 66 10.92 5.13 14.87
CA ASN A 66 10.10 5.57 13.75
C ASN A 66 9.93 4.44 12.71
N ILE A 67 9.09 4.68 11.70
CA ILE A 67 8.95 3.78 10.57
C ILE A 67 10.27 3.62 9.83
N ALA A 68 10.51 2.41 9.32
CA ALA A 68 11.67 2.07 8.52
C ALA A 68 11.43 2.37 7.02
N PRO A 69 12.47 2.67 6.24
CA PRO A 69 12.36 2.90 4.79
C PRO A 69 11.76 1.72 3.99
N THR A 70 11.79 0.53 4.57
CA THR A 70 11.21 -0.72 4.05
C THR A 70 9.69 -0.74 4.09
N LEU A 71 9.03 0.23 4.74
CA LEU A 71 7.57 0.28 4.88
C LEU A 71 6.83 0.12 3.54
N PHE A 72 7.37 0.56 2.41
CA PHE A 72 6.71 0.51 1.09
C PHE A 72 7.37 -0.44 0.08
N ASP A 73 8.18 -1.41 0.53
CA ASP A 73 8.90 -2.32 -0.39
C ASP A 73 7.98 -3.17 -1.26
N ASP A 74 6.83 -3.56 -0.71
CA ASP A 74 5.77 -4.34 -1.36
C ASP A 74 4.99 -3.55 -2.43
N ALA A 75 4.98 -2.21 -2.39
CA ALA A 75 4.34 -1.36 -3.41
C ALA A 75 4.85 -1.69 -4.83
N SER A 76 6.08 -2.20 -4.94
CA SER A 76 6.70 -2.55 -6.21
C SER A 76 6.34 -3.94 -6.75
N SER A 77 5.76 -4.82 -5.94
CA SER A 77 5.49 -6.24 -6.25
C SER A 77 4.04 -6.63 -6.02
N LYS A 78 3.56 -6.62 -4.78
CA LYS A 78 2.25 -7.14 -4.36
C LYS A 78 1.32 -6.06 -3.77
N GLY A 79 1.61 -4.80 -4.06
CA GLY A 79 0.93 -3.65 -3.48
C GLY A 79 1.28 -3.42 -2.02
N ALA A 80 1.29 -2.15 -1.65
CA ALA A 80 1.37 -1.72 -0.28
C ALA A 80 -0.05 -1.67 0.30
N SER A 81 -0.45 -2.75 0.98
CA SER A 81 -1.73 -2.87 1.67
C SER A 81 -1.97 -1.75 2.68
N CYS A 82 -3.15 -1.14 2.56
CA CYS A 82 -3.66 -0.02 3.34
C CYS A 82 -5.16 -0.23 3.63
N HIS A 83 -5.69 0.56 4.55
CA HIS A 83 -7.12 0.64 4.83
C HIS A 83 -7.60 2.08 4.67
N ARG A 84 -8.77 2.27 4.07
CA ARG A 84 -9.41 3.57 3.88
C ARG A 84 -10.08 3.98 5.20
N MET A 85 -9.56 5.00 5.88
CA MET A 85 -10.00 5.42 7.22
C MET A 85 -11.48 5.81 7.33
N GLY A 86 -12.13 6.18 6.22
CA GLY A 86 -13.58 6.43 6.20
C GLY A 86 -14.44 5.17 6.33
N TYR A 87 -13.85 3.98 6.18
CA TYR A 87 -14.55 2.69 6.14
C TYR A 87 -14.04 1.71 7.21
N ILE A 88 -13.17 2.16 8.12
CA ILE A 88 -12.61 1.33 9.19
C ILE A 88 -12.35 2.16 10.46
N THR A 89 -12.46 1.54 11.63
CA THR A 89 -12.10 2.17 12.90
C THR A 89 -10.63 1.92 13.26
N ARG A 90 -10.08 2.75 14.16
CA ARG A 90 -8.70 2.59 14.65
C ARG A 90 -8.53 1.28 15.41
N GLU A 91 -9.53 0.92 16.22
CA GLU A 91 -9.60 -0.33 16.96
C GLU A 91 -9.56 -1.51 16.00
N LYS A 92 -10.30 -1.43 14.89
CA LYS A 92 -10.29 -2.50 13.88
C LYS A 92 -8.95 -2.63 13.16
N ILE A 93 -8.28 -1.52 12.86
CA ILE A 93 -6.91 -1.54 12.31
C ILE A 93 -5.94 -2.25 13.26
N ARG A 94 -6.06 -1.99 14.57
CA ARG A 94 -5.27 -2.67 15.62
C ARG A 94 -5.54 -4.16 15.64
N GLU A 95 -6.81 -4.57 15.69
CA GLU A 95 -7.21 -5.99 15.66
C GLU A 95 -6.64 -6.72 14.44
N ILE A 96 -6.73 -6.12 13.24
CA ILE A 96 -6.20 -6.72 12.01
C ILE A 96 -4.66 -6.85 12.10
N ALA A 97 -3.98 -5.83 12.63
CA ALA A 97 -2.53 -5.85 12.77
C ALA A 97 -2.08 -6.93 13.76
N GLU A 98 -2.75 -7.01 14.91
CA GLU A 98 -2.51 -8.02 15.94
C GLU A 98 -2.79 -9.44 15.41
N ALA A 99 -3.92 -9.65 14.73
CA ALA A 99 -4.25 -10.93 14.11
C ALA A 99 -3.21 -11.37 13.06
N ARG A 100 -2.73 -10.44 12.23
CA ARG A 100 -1.67 -10.68 11.24
C ARG A 100 -0.36 -11.08 11.94
N VAL A 101 0.00 -10.38 13.00
CA VAL A 101 1.19 -10.68 13.80
C VAL A 101 1.08 -12.04 14.47
N SER A 102 -0.06 -12.37 15.08
CA SER A 102 -0.33 -13.68 15.67
C SER A 102 -0.16 -14.81 14.65
N LEU A 103 -0.70 -14.64 13.43
CA LEU A 103 -0.55 -15.63 12.35
C LEU A 103 0.91 -15.81 11.94
N VAL A 104 1.65 -14.71 11.72
CA VAL A 104 3.08 -14.78 11.35
C VAL A 104 3.92 -15.42 12.46
N ASN A 105 3.58 -15.17 13.72
CA ASN A 105 4.32 -15.70 14.87
C ASN A 105 4.05 -17.18 15.17
N GLN A 106 3.07 -17.82 14.51
CA GLN A 106 2.93 -19.28 14.55
C GLN A 106 4.13 -19.98 13.90
N ASN A 107 4.74 -19.34 12.89
CA ASN A 107 5.96 -19.80 12.22
C ASN A 107 6.88 -18.58 11.99
N PRO A 108 7.57 -18.10 13.04
CA PRO A 108 8.26 -16.83 12.98
C PRO A 108 9.39 -16.87 11.94
N PRO A 109 9.60 -15.79 11.19
CA PRO A 109 10.71 -15.70 10.23
C PRO A 109 12.06 -15.67 10.96
N SER A 110 13.15 -15.91 10.22
CA SER A 110 14.52 -15.87 10.76
C SER A 110 14.91 -14.53 11.39
N THR A 111 14.19 -13.45 11.03
CA THR A 111 14.35 -12.11 11.61
C THR A 111 13.61 -11.94 12.95
N GLY A 112 13.05 -13.01 13.52
CA GLY A 112 12.39 -13.03 14.81
C GLY A 112 10.87 -12.78 14.75
N PRO A 113 10.19 -12.90 15.90
CA PRO A 113 8.76 -12.66 16.00
C PRO A 113 8.42 -11.22 15.65
N ARG A 114 7.23 -11.02 15.09
CA ARG A 114 6.68 -9.71 14.75
C ARG A 114 5.96 -9.09 15.93
N LYS A 115 5.90 -7.76 15.93
CA LYS A 115 5.04 -6.98 16.83
C LYS A 115 4.25 -5.95 16.03
N ALA A 116 2.99 -5.77 16.40
CA ALA A 116 2.16 -4.70 15.87
C ALA A 116 2.54 -3.41 16.62
N ILE A 117 3.06 -2.41 15.89
CA ILE A 117 3.49 -1.15 16.49
C ILE A 117 2.39 -0.11 16.41
N GLY A 118 1.72 -0.03 15.27
CA GLY A 118 0.77 1.04 15.00
C GLY A 118 0.37 1.11 13.54
N PHE A 119 0.01 2.30 13.08
CA PHE A 119 -0.17 2.60 11.67
C PHE A 119 0.31 4.02 11.35
N THR A 120 0.58 4.28 10.08
CA THR A 120 0.83 5.62 9.57
C THR A 120 -0.21 5.98 8.53
N THR A 121 -0.48 7.28 8.38
CA THR A 121 -1.54 7.79 7.51
C THR A 121 -1.02 8.61 6.33
N LEU A 122 -1.64 8.47 5.17
CA LEU A 122 -1.35 9.27 3.97
C LEU A 122 -2.65 9.68 3.28
N TYR A 123 -2.70 10.87 2.68
CA TYR A 123 -3.81 11.21 1.80
C TYR A 123 -3.65 10.53 0.43
N VAL A 124 -4.75 10.10 -0.17
CA VAL A 124 -4.75 9.53 -1.54
C VAL A 124 -4.16 10.52 -2.55
N SER A 125 -4.50 11.81 -2.42
CA SER A 125 -3.95 12.89 -3.25
C SER A 125 -2.42 13.02 -3.16
N GLU A 126 -1.83 12.83 -1.99
CA GLU A 126 -0.38 12.86 -1.79
C GLU A 126 0.30 11.67 -2.49
N VAL A 127 -0.27 10.47 -2.37
CA VAL A 127 0.22 9.28 -3.06
C VAL A 127 0.19 9.48 -4.58
N ARG A 128 -0.91 10.02 -5.11
CA ARG A 128 -1.07 10.34 -6.54
C ARG A 128 -0.15 11.46 -7.03
N SER A 129 0.44 12.22 -6.10
CA SER A 129 1.42 13.27 -6.38
C SER A 129 2.87 12.75 -6.36
N VAL A 130 3.09 11.44 -6.25
CA VAL A 130 4.42 10.84 -6.38
C VAL A 130 4.76 10.64 -7.87
N PHE A 131 5.85 11.25 -8.31
CA PHE A 131 6.32 11.21 -9.70
C PHE A 131 7.67 10.50 -9.86
N SER A 132 7.91 10.00 -11.08
CA SER A 132 9.21 9.53 -11.53
C SER A 132 10.19 10.70 -11.60
N LYS A 133 11.43 10.48 -11.17
CA LYS A 133 12.53 11.45 -11.36
C LYS A 133 13.29 11.23 -12.67
N THR A 134 13.03 10.12 -13.37
CA THR A 134 13.61 9.87 -14.70
C THR A 134 12.66 10.36 -15.79
N LEU A 135 13.23 10.73 -16.94
CA LEU A 135 12.45 11.16 -18.10
C LEU A 135 11.88 9.96 -18.88
N PRO A 136 10.62 10.04 -19.36
CA PRO A 136 9.68 11.13 -19.13
C PRO A 136 9.16 11.15 -17.68
N VAL A 137 9.03 12.35 -17.10
CA VAL A 137 8.39 12.52 -15.78
C VAL A 137 6.94 12.10 -15.90
N ARG A 138 6.52 11.20 -15.03
CA ARG A 138 5.18 10.60 -15.06
C ARG A 138 4.72 10.16 -13.67
N ARG A 139 3.42 9.94 -13.47
CA ARG A 139 2.89 9.45 -12.18
C ARG A 139 3.49 8.09 -11.88
N ALA A 140 3.96 7.92 -10.64
CA ALA A 140 4.79 6.79 -10.25
C ALA A 140 4.23 5.97 -9.07
N ALA A 141 3.20 6.45 -8.40
CA ALA A 141 2.37 5.68 -7.48
C ALA A 141 0.87 5.91 -7.76
N GLY A 142 0.06 4.89 -7.53
CA GLY A 142 -1.41 4.94 -7.64
C GLY A 142 -2.07 4.18 -6.49
N VAL A 143 -3.33 4.48 -6.23
CA VAL A 143 -4.15 3.85 -5.19
C VAL A 143 -5.28 3.08 -5.85
N TYR A 144 -5.32 1.77 -5.60
CA TYR A 144 -6.35 0.88 -6.14
C TYR A 144 -7.21 0.34 -5.00
N ASP A 145 -8.52 0.40 -5.22
CA ASP A 145 -9.54 -0.04 -4.27
C ASP A 145 -9.72 -1.57 -4.37
N THR A 146 -8.91 -2.29 -3.60
CA THR A 146 -8.78 -3.75 -3.60
C THR A 146 -9.52 -4.40 -2.43
N ALA A 147 -10.70 -3.87 -2.12
CA ALA A 147 -11.58 -4.37 -1.06
C ALA A 147 -11.76 -5.89 -1.10
N LYS A 148 -11.93 -6.50 0.08
CA LYS A 148 -12.16 -7.94 0.24
C LYS A 148 -13.53 -8.18 0.89
N ALA A 149 -14.05 -9.39 0.75
CA ALA A 149 -15.33 -9.78 1.33
C ALA A 149 -15.39 -9.56 2.86
N ASP A 150 -14.26 -9.75 3.53
CA ASP A 150 -14.09 -9.60 4.98
C ASP A 150 -13.49 -8.25 5.40
N ASP A 151 -13.08 -7.41 4.44
CA ASP A 151 -12.50 -6.09 4.67
C ASP A 151 -12.75 -5.15 3.49
N ILE A 152 -13.89 -4.45 3.56
CA ILE A 152 -14.31 -3.49 2.52
C ILE A 152 -13.43 -2.23 2.49
N SER A 153 -12.62 -2.00 3.53
CA SER A 153 -11.77 -0.81 3.63
C SER A 153 -10.43 -0.99 2.91
N HIS A 154 -10.09 -2.22 2.51
CA HIS A 154 -8.80 -2.55 1.93
C HIS A 154 -8.52 -1.80 0.62
N ALA A 155 -7.32 -1.26 0.51
CA ALA A 155 -6.79 -0.65 -0.71
C ALA A 155 -5.29 -0.94 -0.81
N ASP A 156 -4.73 -0.81 -2.02
CA ASP A 156 -3.30 -0.98 -2.24
C ASP A 156 -2.67 0.26 -2.89
N ILE A 157 -1.56 0.71 -2.32
CA ILE A 157 -0.65 1.66 -2.97
C ILE A 157 0.26 0.85 -3.91
N CYS A 158 0.22 1.14 -5.20
CA CYS A 158 1.00 0.43 -6.22
C CYS A 158 2.01 1.36 -6.89
N GLN A 159 3.24 0.90 -7.04
CA GLN A 159 4.26 1.56 -7.86
C GLN A 159 3.92 1.35 -9.34
N LEU A 160 3.77 2.45 -10.09
CA LEU A 160 3.30 2.45 -11.48
C LEU A 160 4.44 2.40 -12.52
N VAL A 161 5.65 2.75 -12.10
CA VAL A 161 6.84 2.77 -12.95
C VAL A 161 7.73 1.56 -12.70
N SER A 162 8.41 1.08 -13.73
CA SER A 162 9.43 0.03 -13.63
C SER A 162 10.83 0.63 -13.44
N GLY A 163 11.82 -0.25 -13.19
CA GLY A 163 13.23 0.15 -13.03
C GLY A 163 13.66 0.38 -11.57
N LYS A 164 14.92 0.06 -11.29
CA LYS A 164 15.49 0.07 -9.93
C LYS A 164 15.58 1.49 -9.35
N GLU A 165 16.06 2.45 -10.13
CA GLU A 165 16.24 3.84 -9.69
C GLU A 165 14.89 4.52 -9.42
N ASN A 166 13.96 4.38 -10.37
CA ASN A 166 12.58 4.84 -10.21
C ASN A 166 11.94 4.23 -8.97
N GLY A 167 12.02 2.91 -8.82
CA GLY A 167 11.44 2.23 -7.66
C GLY A 167 12.02 2.72 -6.33
N LYS A 168 13.33 2.92 -6.25
CA LYS A 168 13.97 3.50 -5.04
C LYS A 168 13.45 4.91 -4.76
N SER A 169 13.33 5.75 -5.80
CA SER A 169 12.81 7.12 -5.66
C SER A 169 11.34 7.17 -5.25
N VAL A 170 10.50 6.27 -5.78
CA VAL A 170 9.09 6.18 -5.40
C VAL A 170 8.93 5.81 -3.94
N ARG A 171 9.62 4.75 -3.49
CA ARG A 171 9.54 4.30 -2.09
C ARG A 171 10.07 5.35 -1.11
N ALA A 172 11.14 6.06 -1.49
CA ALA A 172 11.64 7.18 -0.69
C ALA A 172 10.61 8.31 -0.56
N GLN A 173 9.92 8.67 -1.65
CA GLN A 173 8.86 9.70 -1.60
C GLN A 173 7.68 9.26 -0.71
N LEU A 174 7.19 8.02 -0.88
CA LEU A 174 6.13 7.46 -0.04
C LEU A 174 6.53 7.43 1.45
N PHE A 175 7.77 7.03 1.74
CA PHE A 175 8.32 7.05 3.10
C PHE A 175 8.30 8.45 3.70
N MET A 176 8.75 9.47 2.97
CA MET A 176 8.75 10.87 3.43
C MET A 176 7.35 11.38 3.75
N LEU A 177 6.33 10.96 2.99
CA LEU A 177 4.92 11.31 3.26
C LEU A 177 4.41 10.68 4.57
N ALA A 178 4.91 9.49 4.93
CA ALA A 178 4.44 8.70 6.06
C ALA A 178 5.20 8.94 7.38
N MET A 179 6.48 9.32 7.32
CA MET A 179 7.40 9.24 8.46
C MET A 179 7.10 10.19 9.63
N ALA A 180 6.27 11.21 9.41
CA ALA A 180 5.87 12.17 10.43
C ALA A 180 4.50 11.85 11.06
N ARG A 181 3.88 10.73 10.69
CA ARG A 181 2.46 10.44 10.97
C ARG A 181 2.24 9.06 11.58
N LEU A 182 3.26 8.53 12.27
CA LEU A 182 3.14 7.27 13.00
C LEU A 182 2.23 7.46 14.22
N GLU A 183 1.17 6.68 14.28
CA GLU A 183 0.31 6.51 15.46
C GLU A 183 0.60 5.14 16.07
N VAL A 184 1.13 5.11 17.29
CA VAL A 184 1.45 3.88 18.03
C VAL A 184 0.19 3.37 18.76
N PHE A 185 0.04 2.05 18.81
CA PHE A 185 -1.07 1.37 19.49
C PHE A 185 -0.99 1.45 21.03
#